data_AF-A0A815JA72-F1
#
_entry.id   AF-A0A815JA72-F1
#
_cell.length_a   1.000
_cell.length_b   1.000
_cell.length_c   1.000
_cell.angle_alpha   90.00
_cell.angle_beta   90.00
_cell.angle_gamma   90.00
#
_symmetry.space_group_name_H-M   'P 1'
#
loop_
_entity.id
_entity.type
_entity.pdbx_description
1 polymer ?
#
loop_
_entity_poly.entity_id
_entity_poly.type
_entity_poly.pdbx_seq_one_letter_code
_entity_poly.pdbx_strand_id
1 'polypeptide(L)'
;MFEKVNNFLLCKKYIRPILFILLGALVVFIPSLTILLTKKSKCPPPPYPSRESLNASDYESNTDYYRKLESVHNLTPLDNLRMDRLSSPRFCPSDSSKIIYLRRQYHMPDINGSSTTLHWVDMSDLLSPKWIQLTRPIWGIHDQQFYWIDKTTILFLSNRGSSGLNQIFQLNLPGDILGINNFLEPIQITDYPLSIDNLLINRQASRLAFSCQG
;
A
#
# COMPACT_ATOMS: atom_id res chain seq x y z
N MET A 1 35.19 -9.70 -0.96
CA MET A 1 35.97 -9.32 0.23
C MET A 1 35.46 -7.94 0.63
N PHE A 2 34.43 -7.88 1.50
CA PHE A 2 33.81 -6.62 1.90
C PHE A 2 33.86 -6.51 3.43
N GLU A 3 34.53 -5.45 3.87
CA GLU A 3 34.75 -5.10 5.26
C GLU A 3 33.45 -4.68 5.96
N LYS A 4 33.33 -5.14 7.20
CA LYS A 4 32.39 -4.62 8.20
C LYS A 4 32.66 -3.16 8.46
N VAL A 5 31.62 -2.33 8.42
CA VAL A 5 31.61 -1.04 9.12
C VAL A 5 30.45 -1.05 10.11
N ASN A 6 30.79 -1.39 11.35
CA ASN A 6 30.05 -0.96 12.53
C ASN A 6 30.15 0.57 12.63
N ASN A 7 29.06 1.26 12.96
CA ASN A 7 29.13 2.41 13.85
C ASN A 7 27.77 2.73 14.50
N PHE A 8 27.74 2.47 15.80
CA PHE A 8 26.89 3.05 16.83
C PHE A 8 27.20 4.55 16.98
N LEU A 9 26.20 5.39 17.33
CA LEU A 9 26.24 6.51 18.30
C LEU A 9 24.92 7.29 18.20
N LEU A 10 24.01 7.16 19.17
CA LEU A 10 23.90 7.89 20.45
C LEU A 10 22.99 9.14 20.36
N CYS A 11 21.73 8.95 20.74
CA CYS A 11 20.76 10.01 20.96
C CYS A 11 20.98 10.60 22.37
N LYS A 12 21.62 11.77 22.48
CA LYS A 12 21.76 12.52 23.74
C LYS A 12 20.60 13.51 23.88
N LYS A 13 19.65 13.19 24.77
CA LYS A 13 18.67 14.11 25.34
C LYS A 13 19.40 15.06 26.31
N TYR A 14 19.36 16.36 26.07
CA TYR A 14 19.68 17.38 27.07
C TYR A 14 18.43 18.21 27.36
N ILE A 15 17.99 18.11 28.61
CA ILE A 15 16.98 18.94 29.26
C ILE A 15 17.72 20.06 29.97
N ARG A 16 17.31 21.33 29.82
CA ARG A 16 17.27 22.31 30.93
C ARG A 16 16.18 23.38 30.71
N PRO A 17 15.53 23.85 31.79
CA PRO A 17 14.42 24.79 31.76
C PRO A 17 14.90 26.24 31.90
N ILE A 18 14.14 27.20 31.37
CA ILE A 18 14.23 28.61 31.78
C ILE A 18 12.81 29.07 32.16
N LEU A 19 12.77 29.76 33.30
CA LEU A 19 11.63 30.10 34.13
C LEU A 19 11.61 31.63 34.30
N PHE A 20 10.39 32.20 34.37
CA PHE A 20 10.01 33.55 34.89
C PHE A 20 10.38 34.78 34.03
N ILE A 21 9.60 35.87 33.86
CA ILE A 21 8.31 36.44 34.36
C ILE A 21 7.90 37.50 33.32
N LEU A 22 6.61 37.67 32.97
CA LEU A 22 5.96 38.99 33.02
C LEU A 22 4.43 38.94 32.89
N LEU A 23 3.82 39.60 33.87
CA LEU A 23 2.40 39.90 34.04
C LEU A 23 1.80 40.57 32.79
N GLY A 24 0.60 40.13 32.42
CA GLY A 24 -0.29 40.83 31.51
C GLY A 24 -1.70 40.27 31.67
N ALA A 25 -2.49 40.88 32.55
CA ALA A 25 -3.88 40.52 32.78
C ALA A 25 -4.71 40.71 31.50
N LEU A 26 -5.14 39.61 30.89
CA LEU A 26 -6.18 39.61 29.87
C LEU A 26 -7.29 38.66 30.36
N VAL A 27 -8.34 39.26 30.91
CA VAL A 27 -9.57 38.57 31.28
C VAL A 27 -10.27 38.19 29.97
N VAL A 28 -10.01 36.99 29.48
CA VAL A 28 -10.73 36.40 28.35
C VAL A 28 -11.95 35.68 28.90
N PHE A 29 -13.13 36.20 28.55
CA PHE A 29 -14.44 35.59 28.77
C PHE A 29 -14.47 34.23 28.04
N ILE A 30 -14.41 33.12 28.78
CA ILE A 30 -14.63 31.78 28.21
C ILE A 30 -16.12 31.48 28.36
N PRO A 31 -16.92 31.42 27.28
CA PRO A 31 -18.26 30.89 27.39
C PRO A 31 -18.18 29.39 27.71
N SER A 32 -18.85 28.99 28.79
CA SER A 32 -19.01 27.59 29.21
C SER A 32 -19.58 26.75 28.07
N LEU A 33 -18.71 26.03 27.36
CA LEU A 33 -19.09 25.03 26.38
C LEU A 33 -19.60 23.79 27.13
N THR A 34 -20.92 23.68 27.27
CA THR A 34 -21.56 22.46 27.74
C THR A 34 -21.44 21.38 26.67
N ILE A 35 -20.41 20.55 26.76
CA ILE A 35 -20.29 19.36 25.92
C ILE A 35 -21.32 18.33 26.42
N LEU A 36 -22.42 18.20 25.70
CA LEU A 36 -23.38 17.14 25.91
C LEU A 36 -22.72 15.82 25.47
N LEU A 37 -22.16 15.06 26.42
CA LEU A 37 -21.70 13.69 26.20
C LEU A 37 -22.92 12.80 25.96
N THR A 38 -23.41 12.78 24.73
CA THR A 38 -24.36 11.74 24.30
C THR A 38 -23.64 10.40 24.38
N LYS A 39 -24.01 9.59 25.37
CA LYS A 39 -23.60 8.20 25.53
C LYS A 39 -23.86 7.49 24.21
N LYS A 40 -22.80 7.24 23.42
CA LYS A 40 -22.89 6.41 22.19
C LYS A 40 -23.54 5.09 22.61
N SER A 41 -24.78 4.86 22.18
CA SER A 41 -25.35 3.52 22.23
C SER A 41 -24.44 2.64 21.40
N LYS A 42 -23.74 1.70 22.05
CA LYS A 42 -23.00 0.66 21.36
C LYS A 42 -24.05 -0.16 20.60
N CYS A 43 -24.29 0.16 19.34
CA CYS A 43 -24.83 -0.83 18.43
C CYS A 43 -23.84 -2.00 18.48
N PRO A 44 -24.27 -3.22 18.82
CA PRO A 44 -23.41 -4.37 18.66
C PRO A 44 -23.00 -4.40 17.18
N PRO A 45 -21.70 -4.56 16.87
CA PRO A 45 -21.30 -4.74 15.49
C PRO A 45 -22.10 -5.92 14.92
N PRO A 46 -22.55 -5.86 13.65
CA PRO A 46 -23.16 -7.02 13.03
C PRO A 46 -22.22 -8.22 13.20
N PRO A 47 -22.75 -9.43 13.43
CA PRO A 47 -21.92 -10.62 13.55
C PRO A 47 -21.12 -10.75 12.26
N TYR A 48 -19.82 -10.42 12.32
CA TYR A 48 -18.92 -10.70 11.22
C TYR A 48 -18.81 -12.23 11.16
N PRO A 49 -19.09 -12.86 10.00
CA PRO A 49 -18.77 -14.26 9.84
C PRO A 49 -17.30 -14.46 10.20
N SER A 50 -17.01 -15.48 11.00
CA SER A 50 -15.65 -15.87 11.35
C SER A 50 -14.84 -15.96 10.07
N ARG A 51 -13.80 -15.14 9.98
CA ARG A 51 -12.95 -14.94 8.80
C ARG A 51 -12.30 -16.27 8.40
N GLU A 52 -12.91 -17.01 7.50
CA GLU A 52 -12.16 -17.95 6.68
C GLU A 52 -11.07 -17.15 5.95
N SER A 53 -9.86 -17.69 5.91
CA SER A 53 -8.77 -17.06 5.18
C SER A 53 -9.15 -16.99 3.70
N LEU A 54 -9.58 -15.81 3.26
CA LEU A 54 -9.91 -15.55 1.85
C LEU A 54 -8.65 -15.83 1.03
N ASN A 55 -8.66 -16.94 0.29
CA ASN A 55 -7.50 -17.45 -0.43
C ASN A 55 -7.38 -16.75 -1.78
N ALA A 56 -6.19 -16.79 -2.38
CA ALA A 56 -5.95 -16.27 -3.74
C ALA A 56 -6.85 -16.92 -4.80
N SER A 57 -7.37 -18.13 -4.52
CA SER A 57 -8.32 -18.86 -5.39
C SER A 57 -9.64 -18.14 -5.60
N ASP A 58 -10.04 -17.31 -4.64
CA ASP A 58 -11.35 -16.65 -4.63
C ASP A 58 -11.25 -15.25 -5.27
N TYR A 59 -10.08 -14.90 -5.81
CA TYR A 59 -9.89 -13.66 -6.53
C TYR A 59 -10.43 -13.78 -7.96
N GLU A 60 -11.52 -13.08 -8.22
CA GLU A 60 -11.99 -12.78 -9.56
C GLU A 60 -11.71 -11.31 -9.87
N SER A 61 -11.06 -11.01 -11.00
CA SER A 61 -10.88 -9.62 -11.40
C SER A 61 -12.24 -9.01 -11.75
N ASN A 62 -12.47 -7.74 -11.39
CA ASN A 62 -13.74 -7.09 -11.73
C ASN A 62 -14.03 -7.12 -13.24
N THR A 63 -12.99 -7.03 -14.07
CA THR A 63 -13.12 -7.15 -15.53
C THR A 63 -13.70 -8.50 -15.93
N ASP A 64 -13.26 -9.60 -15.31
CA ASP A 64 -13.77 -10.93 -15.61
C ASP A 64 -15.21 -11.10 -15.11
N TYR A 65 -15.52 -10.55 -13.93
CA TYR A 65 -16.89 -10.51 -13.40
C TYR A 65 -17.85 -9.83 -14.40
N TYR A 66 -17.53 -8.60 -14.83
CA TYR A 66 -18.40 -7.86 -15.76
C TYR A 66 -18.43 -8.49 -17.16
N ARG A 67 -17.36 -9.17 -17.60
CA ARG A 67 -17.34 -9.89 -18.90
C ARG A 67 -18.27 -11.11 -18.88
N LYS A 68 -18.46 -11.75 -17.73
CA LYS A 68 -19.37 -12.90 -17.56
C LYS A 68 -20.84 -12.51 -17.50
N LEU A 69 -21.16 -11.23 -17.34
CA LEU A 69 -22.55 -10.79 -17.39
C LEU A 69 -23.03 -10.89 -18.84
N GLU A 70 -23.77 -11.95 -19.14
CA GLU A 70 -24.32 -12.25 -20.48
C GLU A 70 -25.39 -11.23 -20.95
N SER A 71 -25.68 -10.20 -20.15
CA SER A 71 -26.72 -9.21 -20.41
C SER A 71 -26.30 -7.80 -19.97
N VAL A 72 -27.09 -6.81 -20.38
CA VAL A 72 -26.92 -5.42 -19.93
C VAL A 72 -27.06 -5.36 -18.42
N HIS A 73 -25.98 -5.00 -17.74
CA HIS A 73 -25.95 -4.82 -16.28
C HIS A 73 -26.39 -3.40 -15.91
N ASN A 74 -27.47 -3.28 -15.13
CA ASN A 74 -27.90 -1.99 -14.59
C ASN A 74 -26.92 -1.53 -13.50
N LEU A 75 -26.45 -0.29 -13.61
CA LEU A 75 -25.57 0.30 -12.60
C LEU A 75 -26.29 0.41 -11.24
N THR A 76 -25.71 -0.23 -10.24
CA THR A 76 -26.14 -0.23 -8.85
C THR A 76 -25.10 0.46 -7.97
N PRO A 77 -25.45 0.89 -6.73
CA PRO A 77 -24.46 1.39 -5.79
C PRO A 77 -23.34 0.40 -5.46
N LEU A 78 -23.58 -0.91 -5.57
CA LEU A 78 -22.54 -1.93 -5.35
C LEU A 78 -21.45 -1.90 -6.42
N ASP A 79 -21.76 -1.45 -7.63
CA ASP A 79 -20.76 -1.31 -8.69
C ASP A 79 -19.71 -0.25 -8.33
N ASN A 80 -20.10 0.80 -7.60
CA ASN A 80 -19.15 1.79 -7.09
C ASN A 80 -18.14 1.21 -6.09
N LEU A 81 -18.54 0.16 -5.36
CA LEU A 81 -17.66 -0.56 -4.43
C LEU A 81 -16.75 -1.53 -5.17
N ARG A 82 -17.20 -2.06 -6.30
CA ARG A 82 -16.39 -2.92 -7.18
C ARG A 82 -15.38 -2.14 -8.01
N MET A 83 -15.57 -0.84 -8.26
CA MET A 83 -14.62 -0.09 -9.10
C MET A 83 -13.17 -0.20 -8.61
N ASP A 84 -12.29 -0.60 -9.53
CA ASP A 84 -10.85 -0.60 -9.30
C ASP A 84 -10.35 0.81 -8.97
N ARG A 85 -9.45 0.91 -7.99
CA ARG A 85 -8.77 2.16 -7.66
C ARG A 85 -7.32 2.06 -8.11
N LEU A 86 -6.97 2.85 -9.13
CA LEU A 86 -5.61 2.94 -9.65
C LEU A 86 -4.87 4.07 -8.94
N SER A 87 -3.60 3.85 -8.59
CA SER A 87 -2.81 4.87 -7.89
C SER A 87 -1.32 4.76 -8.14
N SER A 88 -0.61 5.83 -7.77
CA SER A 88 0.86 5.91 -7.76
C SER A 88 1.55 5.53 -9.08
N PRO A 89 1.10 5.97 -10.27
CA PRO A 89 1.76 5.61 -11.51
C PRO A 89 3.21 6.13 -11.53
N ARG A 90 4.15 5.30 -11.99
CA ARG A 90 5.56 5.68 -12.16
C ARG A 90 6.12 5.11 -13.46
N PHE A 91 6.72 6.00 -14.25
CA PHE A 91 7.42 5.64 -15.48
C PHE A 91 8.68 4.81 -15.18
N CYS A 92 9.01 3.88 -16.08
CA CYS A 92 10.28 3.18 -16.05
C CYS A 92 11.43 4.20 -16.26
N PRO A 93 12.53 4.14 -15.48
CA PRO A 93 13.61 5.12 -15.56
C PRO A 93 14.27 5.22 -16.94
N SER A 94 14.26 4.14 -17.72
CA SER A 94 14.89 4.08 -19.06
C SER A 94 13.89 4.16 -20.21
N ASP A 95 12.59 4.08 -19.94
CA ASP A 95 11.56 4.01 -20.99
C ASP A 95 10.22 4.60 -20.51
N SER A 96 9.85 5.75 -21.05
CA SER A 96 8.62 6.44 -20.70
C SER A 96 7.35 5.80 -21.28
N SER A 97 7.44 4.82 -22.18
CA SER A 97 6.26 4.08 -22.63
C SER A 97 5.80 3.06 -21.59
N LYS A 98 6.65 2.71 -20.63
CA LYS A 98 6.38 1.69 -19.62
C LYS A 98 6.05 2.32 -18.28
N ILE A 99 4.95 1.89 -17.67
CA ILE A 99 4.46 2.43 -16.41
C ILE A 99 4.17 1.28 -15.45
N ILE A 100 4.51 1.46 -14.18
CA ILE A 100 3.99 0.63 -13.09
C ILE A 100 3.00 1.44 -12.28
N TYR A 101 1.94 0.80 -11.81
CA TYR A 101 0.94 1.40 -10.94
C TYR A 101 0.40 0.38 -9.93
N LEU A 102 -0.27 0.89 -8.91
CA LEU A 102 -1.00 0.06 -7.95
C LEU A 102 -2.46 -0.02 -8.36
N ARG A 103 -3.04 -1.22 -8.34
CA ARG A 103 -4.47 -1.46 -8.49
C ARG A 103 -5.01 -2.01 -7.19
N ARG A 104 -5.98 -1.32 -6.58
CA ARG A 104 -6.74 -1.80 -5.43
C ARG A 104 -8.11 -2.28 -5.88
N GLN A 105 -8.46 -3.49 -5.45
CA GLN A 105 -9.76 -4.12 -5.67
C GLN A 105 -10.40 -4.49 -4.32
N TYR A 106 -11.72 -4.40 -4.23
CA TYR A 106 -12.48 -4.85 -3.08
C TYR A 106 -13.08 -6.23 -3.34
N HIS A 107 -13.07 -7.09 -2.33
CA HIS A 107 -13.75 -8.37 -2.34
C HIS A 107 -15.25 -8.11 -2.19
N MET A 108 -16.07 -8.83 -2.94
CA MET A 108 -17.53 -8.80 -2.83
C MET A 108 -18.03 -10.22 -2.59
N PRO A 109 -19.06 -10.42 -1.75
CA PRO A 109 -19.93 -9.42 -1.12
C PRO A 109 -19.33 -8.73 0.13
N ASP A 110 -18.23 -9.24 0.67
CA ASP A 110 -17.64 -8.74 1.91
C ASP A 110 -16.76 -7.50 1.69
N ILE A 111 -17.37 -6.31 1.80
CA ILE A 111 -16.75 -4.98 1.63
C ILE A 111 -15.45 -4.80 2.45
N ASN A 112 -15.24 -5.62 3.49
CA ASN A 112 -14.08 -5.54 4.37
C ASN A 112 -12.81 -6.21 3.79
N GLY A 113 -12.94 -6.99 2.72
CA GLY A 113 -11.80 -7.54 1.99
C GLY A 113 -11.34 -6.59 0.90
N SER A 114 -10.04 -6.29 0.83
CA SER A 114 -9.47 -5.66 -0.36
C SER A 114 -8.07 -6.19 -0.60
N SER A 115 -7.59 -6.08 -1.83
CA SER A 115 -6.21 -6.40 -2.19
C SER A 115 -5.63 -5.26 -3.02
N THR A 116 -4.36 -4.93 -2.80
CA THR A 116 -3.63 -3.98 -3.65
C THR A 116 -2.47 -4.71 -4.30
N THR A 117 -2.39 -4.66 -5.63
CA THR A 117 -1.39 -5.36 -6.44
C THR A 117 -0.62 -4.40 -7.33
N LEU A 118 0.60 -4.78 -7.70
CA LEU A 118 1.42 -4.07 -8.70
C LEU A 118 1.02 -4.52 -10.10
N HIS A 119 0.87 -3.55 -10.99
CA HIS A 119 0.56 -3.76 -12.40
C HIS A 119 1.59 -3.02 -13.24
N TRP A 120 1.88 -3.58 -14.41
CA TRP A 120 2.73 -3.00 -15.42
C TRP A 120 1.91 -2.78 -16.68
N VAL A 121 2.16 -1.66 -17.37
CA VAL A 121 1.57 -1.37 -18.67
C VAL A 121 2.63 -0.83 -19.63
N ASP A 122 2.57 -1.30 -20.87
CA ASP A 122 3.32 -0.76 -21.99
C ASP A 122 2.37 -0.04 -22.94
N MET A 123 2.65 1.25 -23.09
CA MET A 123 1.92 2.22 -23.90
C MET A 123 2.67 2.57 -25.19
N SER A 124 3.66 1.75 -25.60
CA SER A 124 4.41 1.95 -26.85
C SER A 124 3.49 1.96 -28.08
N ASP A 125 2.45 1.12 -28.06
CA ASP A 125 1.31 1.20 -28.96
C ASP A 125 0.08 1.73 -28.19
N LEU A 126 -0.27 2.99 -28.45
CA LEU A 126 -1.41 3.65 -27.81
C LEU A 126 -2.77 3.07 -28.23
N LEU A 127 -2.84 2.38 -29.36
CA LEU A 127 -4.08 1.75 -29.84
C LEU A 127 -4.29 0.36 -29.22
N SER A 128 -3.21 -0.30 -28.80
CA SER A 128 -3.25 -1.63 -28.20
C SER A 128 -2.28 -1.74 -27.02
N PRO A 129 -2.52 -1.00 -25.92
CA PRO A 129 -1.66 -1.08 -24.74
C PRO A 129 -1.69 -2.48 -24.14
N LYS A 130 -0.54 -2.93 -23.64
CA LYS A 130 -0.41 -4.25 -23.01
C LYS A 130 -0.26 -4.07 -21.52
N TRP A 131 -1.09 -4.73 -20.72
CA TRP A 131 -1.02 -4.67 -19.26
C TRP A 131 -0.86 -6.06 -18.64
N ILE A 132 -0.12 -6.13 -17.53
CA ILE A 132 0.13 -7.36 -16.80
C ILE A 132 0.07 -7.08 -15.30
N GLN A 133 -0.64 -7.94 -14.57
CA GLN A 133 -0.58 -7.95 -13.12
C GLN A 133 0.71 -8.65 -12.67
N LEU A 134 1.57 -7.91 -11.98
CA LEU A 134 2.88 -8.40 -11.58
C LEU A 134 2.82 -9.25 -10.31
N THR A 135 2.07 -8.83 -9.30
CA THR A 135 2.02 -9.53 -8.00
C THR A 135 0.72 -10.31 -7.81
N ARG A 136 0.82 -11.44 -7.11
CA ARG A 136 -0.34 -12.29 -6.81
C ARG A 136 -1.36 -11.53 -5.96
N PRO A 137 -2.66 -11.54 -6.33
CA PRO A 137 -3.70 -10.94 -5.52
C PRO A 137 -4.03 -11.89 -4.36
N ILE A 138 -4.00 -11.36 -3.14
CA ILE A 138 -4.38 -12.07 -1.93
C ILE A 138 -5.22 -11.10 -1.10
N TRP A 139 -6.40 -11.53 -0.65
CA TRP A 139 -7.30 -10.68 0.10
C TRP A 139 -6.70 -10.30 1.46
N GLY A 140 -6.73 -9.00 1.78
CA GLY A 140 -6.07 -8.42 2.95
C GLY A 140 -4.58 -8.16 2.77
N ILE A 141 -4.00 -8.50 1.60
CA ILE A 141 -2.63 -8.16 1.24
C ILE A 141 -2.61 -6.88 0.40
N HIS A 142 -1.71 -5.97 0.76
CA HIS A 142 -1.61 -4.64 0.19
C HIS A 142 -0.17 -4.33 -0.19
N ASP A 143 0.10 -4.30 -1.48
CA ASP A 143 1.31 -3.68 -2.01
C ASP A 143 1.15 -2.15 -2.00
N GLN A 144 2.19 -1.43 -1.58
CA GLN A 144 2.17 0.02 -1.43
C GLN A 144 3.56 0.63 -1.58
N GLN A 145 3.62 1.96 -1.76
CA GLN A 145 4.84 2.76 -1.80
C GLN A 145 6.01 2.11 -2.59
N PHE A 146 5.78 1.86 -3.87
CA PHE A 146 6.79 1.26 -4.73
C PHE A 146 7.70 2.30 -5.39
N TYR A 147 8.91 1.88 -5.74
CA TYR A 147 9.95 2.67 -6.40
C TYR A 147 10.76 1.78 -7.35
N TRP A 148 11.08 2.31 -8.53
CA TRP A 148 12.09 1.73 -9.39
C TRP A 148 13.47 1.91 -8.77
N ILE A 149 14.26 0.84 -8.75
CA ILE A 149 15.69 0.88 -8.40
C ILE A 149 16.52 1.01 -9.67
N ASP A 150 16.12 0.28 -10.71
CA ASP A 150 16.69 0.31 -12.04
C ASP A 150 15.59 -0.01 -13.06
N LYS A 151 15.94 -0.43 -14.28
CA LYS A 151 14.98 -0.77 -15.36
C LYS A 151 14.24 -2.10 -15.18
N THR A 152 14.69 -2.93 -14.25
CA THR A 152 14.23 -4.30 -13.99
C THR A 152 13.85 -4.55 -12.53
N THR A 153 14.26 -3.69 -11.60
CA THR A 153 14.10 -3.94 -10.16
C THR A 153 13.17 -2.90 -9.54
N ILE A 154 12.22 -3.38 -8.74
CA ILE A 154 11.26 -2.56 -8.00
C ILE A 154 11.37 -2.91 -6.51
N LEU A 155 11.46 -1.90 -5.65
CA LEU A 155 11.22 -2.07 -4.22
C LEU A 155 9.84 -1.53 -3.86
N PHE A 156 9.17 -2.17 -2.92
CA PHE A 156 7.85 -1.77 -2.45
C PHE A 156 7.61 -2.25 -1.02
N LEU A 157 6.62 -1.68 -0.36
CA LEU A 157 6.14 -2.17 0.92
C LEU A 157 4.98 -3.15 0.70
N SER A 158 4.93 -4.21 1.50
CA SER A 158 3.80 -5.15 1.48
C SER A 158 3.69 -5.86 2.82
N ASN A 159 2.48 -6.27 3.17
CA ASN A 159 2.19 -7.09 4.36
C ASN A 159 2.08 -8.59 4.04
N ARG A 160 2.57 -9.03 2.88
CA ARG A 160 2.52 -10.44 2.42
C ARG A 160 3.43 -11.40 3.19
N GLY A 161 4.31 -10.90 4.04
CA GLY A 161 5.19 -11.73 4.87
C GLY A 161 4.39 -12.50 5.92
N SER A 162 5.02 -13.50 6.54
CA SER A 162 4.39 -14.36 7.55
C SER A 162 3.88 -13.60 8.78
N SER A 163 4.49 -12.45 9.11
CA SER A 163 4.09 -11.61 10.24
C SER A 163 2.85 -10.76 9.98
N GLY A 164 2.43 -10.59 8.72
CA GLY A 164 1.36 -9.65 8.34
C GLY A 164 1.72 -8.18 8.55
N LEU A 165 2.97 -7.85 8.91
CA LEU A 165 3.48 -6.50 9.04
C LEU A 165 3.98 -5.98 7.69
N ASN A 166 3.89 -4.67 7.45
CA ASN A 166 4.48 -4.09 6.26
C ASN A 166 6.01 -4.20 6.32
N GLN A 167 6.59 -4.91 5.36
CA GLN A 167 8.03 -5.08 5.17
C GLN A 167 8.43 -4.62 3.77
N ILE A 168 9.73 -4.45 3.53
CA ILE A 168 10.26 -4.14 2.20
C ILE A 168 10.35 -5.43 1.39
N PHE A 169 9.78 -5.40 0.19
CA PHE A 169 9.87 -6.46 -0.80
C PHE A 169 10.54 -5.94 -2.08
N GLN A 170 11.19 -6.86 -2.78
CA GLN A 170 11.78 -6.64 -4.09
C GLN A 170 11.04 -7.48 -5.14
N LEU A 171 10.83 -6.87 -6.31
CA LEU A 171 10.37 -7.56 -7.50
C LEU A 171 11.40 -7.38 -8.62
N ASN A 172 11.79 -8.49 -9.25
CA ASN A 172 12.67 -8.50 -10.40
C ASN A 172 11.85 -8.80 -11.66
N LEU A 173 11.80 -7.86 -12.59
CA LEU A 173 11.13 -8.01 -13.86
C LEU A 173 12.02 -8.84 -14.80
N PRO A 174 11.48 -9.88 -15.45
CA PRO A 174 12.21 -10.62 -16.48
C PRO A 174 12.42 -9.73 -17.72
N GLY A 175 13.34 -10.14 -18.60
CA GLY A 175 13.56 -9.44 -19.87
C GLY A 175 12.36 -9.50 -20.81
N ASP A 176 11.66 -10.64 -20.83
CA ASP A 176 10.37 -10.80 -21.52
C ASP A 176 9.23 -10.78 -20.51
N ILE A 177 8.71 -9.58 -20.24
CA ILE A 177 7.57 -9.36 -19.34
C ILE A 177 6.28 -9.92 -19.94
N LEU A 178 6.13 -9.93 -21.28
CA LEU A 178 4.91 -10.36 -21.95
C LEU A 178 4.74 -11.89 -21.94
N GLY A 179 5.82 -12.64 -21.82
CA GLY A 179 5.81 -14.10 -21.66
C GLY A 179 5.44 -14.60 -20.25
N ILE A 180 5.14 -13.70 -19.32
CA ILE A 180 4.77 -14.06 -17.95
C ILE A 180 3.35 -14.68 -17.93
N ASN A 181 3.28 -15.99 -17.68
CA ASN A 181 2.01 -16.72 -17.56
C ASN A 181 1.44 -16.76 -16.13
N ASN A 182 2.25 -16.43 -15.12
CA ASN A 182 1.92 -16.47 -13.68
C ASN A 182 2.38 -15.18 -13.00
N PHE A 183 1.98 -14.94 -11.76
CA PHE A 183 2.51 -13.80 -11.01
C PHE A 183 4.01 -13.93 -10.73
N LEU A 184 4.69 -12.79 -10.62
CA LEU A 184 6.06 -12.74 -10.10
C LEU A 184 6.00 -12.90 -8.58
N GLU A 185 6.94 -13.70 -8.05
CA GLU A 185 7.08 -13.90 -6.61
C GLU A 185 8.01 -12.84 -6.01
N PRO A 186 7.50 -11.96 -5.12
CA PRO A 186 8.33 -10.96 -4.48
C PRO A 186 9.28 -11.57 -3.45
N ILE A 187 10.47 -10.99 -3.33
CA ILE A 187 11.47 -11.39 -2.34
C ILE A 187 11.40 -10.43 -1.16
N GLN A 188 11.16 -10.95 0.05
CA GLN A 188 11.19 -10.13 1.27
C GLN A 188 12.64 -9.74 1.60
N ILE A 189 12.90 -8.45 1.75
CA ILE A 189 14.23 -7.88 2.03
C ILE A 189 14.42 -7.61 3.53
N THR A 190 13.35 -7.28 4.24
CA THR A 190 13.39 -6.96 5.68
C THR A 190 12.47 -7.89 6.46
N ASP A 191 12.84 -8.22 7.70
CA ASP A 191 12.01 -8.97 8.63
C ASP A 191 12.09 -8.33 10.02
N TYR A 192 11.58 -7.11 10.12
CA TYR A 192 11.59 -6.36 11.37
C TYR A 192 10.37 -6.74 12.23
N PRO A 193 10.49 -6.67 13.57
CA PRO A 193 9.38 -6.89 14.48
C PRO A 193 8.36 -5.73 14.50
N LEU A 194 8.59 -4.69 13.70
CA LEU A 194 7.74 -3.49 13.58
C LEU A 194 7.29 -3.33 12.13
N SER A 195 6.12 -2.72 11.94
CA SER A 195 5.59 -2.37 10.62
C SER A 195 6.32 -1.16 10.07
N ILE A 196 6.75 -1.23 8.81
CA ILE A 196 7.29 -0.09 8.07
C ILE A 196 6.12 0.68 7.45
N ASP A 197 6.00 1.96 7.77
CA ASP A 197 4.89 2.80 7.28
C ASP A 197 5.28 3.66 6.09
N ASN A 198 6.55 4.06 6.02
CA ASN A 198 7.06 4.89 4.94
C ASN A 198 8.36 4.34 4.41
N LEU A 199 8.48 4.32 3.08
CA LEU A 199 9.68 4.01 2.32
C LEU A 199 10.02 5.18 1.41
N LEU A 200 11.26 5.65 1.48
CA LEU A 200 11.84 6.66 0.61
C LEU A 200 13.14 6.11 0.01
N ILE A 201 13.34 6.38 -1.28
CA ILE A 201 14.56 6.01 -2.01
C ILE A 201 15.12 7.26 -2.66
N ASN A 202 16.44 7.44 -2.60
CA ASN A 202 17.09 8.56 -3.28
C ASN A 202 17.02 8.39 -4.81
N ARG A 203 17.23 9.48 -5.55
CA ARG A 203 17.13 9.48 -7.02
C ARG A 203 18.07 8.48 -7.70
N GLN A 204 19.23 8.20 -7.11
CA GLN A 204 20.22 7.26 -7.63
C GLN A 204 19.97 5.80 -7.19
N ALA A 205 18.90 5.55 -6.43
CA ALA A 205 18.56 4.24 -5.85
C ALA A 205 19.69 3.56 -5.04
N SER A 206 20.62 4.36 -4.51
CA SER A 206 21.77 3.89 -3.72
C SER A 206 21.56 3.97 -2.22
N ARG A 207 20.51 4.67 -1.78
CA ARG A 207 20.17 4.86 -0.37
C ARG A 207 18.66 4.80 -0.19
N LEU A 208 18.24 4.15 0.88
CA LEU A 208 16.85 4.12 1.33
C LEU A 208 16.75 4.65 2.75
N ALA A 209 15.58 5.21 3.07
CA ALA A 209 15.19 5.60 4.41
C ALA A 209 13.75 5.11 4.65
N PHE A 210 13.46 4.71 5.87
CA PHE A 210 12.14 4.25 6.25
C PHE A 210 11.78 4.65 7.67
N SER A 211 10.48 4.69 7.97
CA SER A 211 9.96 4.87 9.33
C SER A 211 9.13 3.67 9.74
N CYS A 212 9.15 3.33 11.02
CA CYS A 212 8.32 2.27 11.59
C CYS A 212 7.46 2.80 12.73
N GLN A 213 6.29 2.20 12.90
CA GLN A 213 5.43 2.38 14.06
C GLN A 213 5.23 1.05 14.79
N GLY A 214 5.14 1.13 16.12
CA GLY A 214 4.81 0.03 17.02
C GLY A 214 3.55 0.30 17.83
#